data_AF-A0A9K3H0B7-F1
#
_entry.id   AF-A0A9K3H0B7-F1
#
_cell.length_a   1.000
_cell.length_b   1.000
_cell.length_c   1.000
_cell.angle_alpha   90.00
_cell.angle_beta   90.00
_cell.angle_gamma   90.00
#
_symmetry.space_group_name_H-M   'P 1'
#
loop_
_entity.id
_entity.type
_entity.pdbx_description
1 polymer ?
#
loop_
_entity_poly.entity_id
_entity_poly.type
_entity_poly.pdbx_seq_one_letter_code
_entity_poly.pdbx_strand_id
1 'polypeptide(L)'
;MPQSPIGPKDTLGDISYKSYTEEARGDTPHQPPWGLKQKDTFLEFASCRDWFLNSLPPGEVNRQRARTHNGLYHTYVVSKANTHAANHQIVREWRTMVREREEWERHRERLLRHVKDFEKSKAAFDEEKAKFESDRKSEEWGREGLQGKLRVAEELLAKERADWKKICEKDNQRMYSARAKITELEGQVAELKGKVEDEQAAKEHAEVLPL
;
A
#
# COMPACT_ATOMS: atom_id res chain seq x y z
N MET A 1 27.29 59.30 42.42
CA MET A 1 26.65 59.30 43.75
C MET A 1 27.42 58.37 44.67
N PRO A 2 27.77 58.78 45.91
CA PRO A 2 28.51 57.93 46.84
C PRO A 2 27.64 56.74 47.28
N GLN A 3 28.18 55.52 47.17
CA GLN A 3 27.52 54.30 47.65
C GLN A 3 27.20 54.45 49.14
N SER A 4 25.92 54.33 49.50
CA SER A 4 25.53 54.27 50.92
C SER A 4 26.17 53.03 51.57
N PRO A 5 26.73 53.15 52.79
CA PRO A 5 27.43 52.03 53.42
C PRO A 5 26.45 50.88 53.69
N ILE A 6 26.86 49.67 53.28
CA ILE A 6 26.11 48.43 53.51
C ILE A 6 26.07 48.16 55.01
N GLY A 7 24.87 48.11 55.57
CA GLY A 7 24.65 47.83 56.98
C GLY A 7 24.81 46.34 57.27
N PRO A 8 25.25 45.94 58.48
CA PRO A 8 25.44 44.54 58.86
C PRO A 8 24.14 43.70 58.89
N LYS A 9 22.98 44.31 58.61
CA LYS A 9 21.66 43.66 58.55
C LYS A 9 21.03 43.71 57.15
N ASP A 10 21.73 44.24 56.15
CA ASP A 10 21.20 44.33 54.79
C ASP A 10 21.08 42.94 54.17
N THR A 11 19.93 42.64 53.57
CA THR A 11 19.74 41.41 52.81
C THR A 11 20.38 41.52 51.43
N LEU A 12 20.58 40.39 50.74
CA LEU A 12 21.06 40.38 49.34
C LEU A 12 20.16 41.21 48.42
N GLY A 13 18.85 41.22 48.70
CA GLY A 13 17.91 42.16 48.08
C GLY A 13 18.30 43.60 48.36
N ASP A 14 18.39 44.01 49.63
CA ASP A 14 18.73 45.40 49.99
C ASP A 14 20.04 45.89 49.35
N ILE A 15 21.06 45.03 49.28
CA ILE A 15 22.33 45.34 48.61
C ILE A 15 22.11 45.54 47.10
N SER A 16 21.40 44.62 46.45
CA SER A 16 21.09 44.70 45.02
C SER A 16 20.27 45.94 44.66
N TYR A 17 19.33 46.37 45.52
CA TYR A 17 18.51 47.56 45.29
C TYR A 17 19.29 48.86 45.55
N LYS A 18 20.20 48.89 46.55
CA LYS A 18 21.04 50.07 46.83
C LYS A 18 22.12 50.32 45.78
N SER A 19 22.63 49.26 45.14
CA SER A 19 23.61 49.37 44.05
C SER A 19 22.98 49.52 42.66
N TYR A 20 21.66 49.58 42.57
CA TYR A 20 20.96 49.63 41.28
C TYR A 20 20.92 51.05 40.73
N THR A 21 21.43 51.23 39.50
CA THR A 21 21.24 52.44 38.71
C THR A 21 20.73 52.04 37.33
N GLU A 22 19.67 52.71 36.84
CA GLU A 22 19.09 52.43 35.51
C GLU A 22 20.13 52.62 34.39
N GLU A 23 21.00 53.63 34.53
CA GLU A 23 22.09 53.93 33.59
C GLU A 23 23.18 52.85 33.52
N ALA A 24 23.49 52.15 34.62
CA ALA A 24 24.57 51.16 34.64
C ALA A 24 24.15 49.75 34.20
N ARG A 25 22.84 49.46 34.15
CA ARG A 25 22.33 48.13 33.75
C ARG A 25 21.70 48.09 32.36
N GLY A 26 21.46 49.24 31.71
CA GLY A 26 21.07 49.31 30.29
C GLY A 26 19.88 48.40 29.93
N ASP A 27 19.97 47.69 28.79
CA ASP A 27 18.99 46.70 28.30
C ASP A 27 19.08 45.31 28.95
N THR A 28 19.90 45.14 29.99
CA THR A 28 20.14 43.82 30.58
C THR A 28 18.88 43.36 31.34
N PRO A 29 18.36 42.14 31.06
CA PRO A 29 17.21 41.61 31.78
C PRO A 29 17.45 41.62 33.30
N HIS A 30 16.45 42.09 34.06
CA HIS A 30 16.52 42.07 35.53
C HIS A 30 16.74 40.64 36.01
N GLN A 31 17.81 40.45 36.81
CA GLN A 31 18.10 39.20 37.48
C GLN A 31 17.73 39.34 38.96
N PRO A 32 16.61 38.74 39.40
CA PRO A 32 16.18 38.79 40.79
C PRO A 32 17.22 38.12 41.70
N PRO A 33 17.64 38.76 42.80
CA PRO A 33 18.52 38.15 43.79
C PRO A 33 17.75 37.20 44.73
N TRP A 34 16.94 36.30 44.16
CA TRP A 34 16.17 35.33 44.93
C TRP A 34 17.06 34.17 45.42
N GLY A 35 16.69 33.58 46.55
CA GLY A 35 17.32 32.36 47.08
C GLY A 35 16.74 31.06 46.52
N LEU A 36 15.79 31.18 45.57
CA LEU A 36 14.99 30.07 45.07
C LEU A 36 15.82 29.07 44.26
N LYS A 37 15.63 27.79 44.55
CA LYS A 37 16.24 26.66 43.86
C LYS A 37 15.22 25.94 42.99
N GLN A 38 15.72 25.21 42.00
CA GLN A 38 14.89 24.32 41.19
C GLN A 38 14.19 23.31 42.13
N LYS A 39 12.86 23.22 42.04
CA LYS A 39 11.92 22.44 42.89
C LYS A 39 11.39 23.14 44.15
N ASP A 40 11.79 24.37 44.43
CA ASP A 40 11.08 25.17 45.43
C ASP A 40 9.64 25.37 44.98
N THR A 41 8.69 25.15 45.90
CA THR A 41 7.27 25.28 45.62
C THR A 41 6.74 26.60 46.16
N PHE A 42 5.80 27.21 45.44
CA PHE A 42 5.05 28.40 45.92
C PHE A 42 3.96 28.04 46.94
N LEU A 43 4.13 26.92 47.66
CA LEU A 43 3.24 26.52 48.74
C LEU A 43 3.65 27.19 50.06
N GLU A 44 4.93 27.52 50.23
CA GLU A 44 5.45 28.18 51.43
C GLU A 44 5.45 29.70 51.29
N PHE A 45 4.97 30.39 52.34
CA PHE A 45 4.91 31.85 52.37
C PHE A 45 6.28 32.51 52.17
N ALA A 46 7.35 31.91 52.70
CA ALA A 46 8.71 32.44 52.59
C ALA A 46 9.18 32.53 51.13
N SER A 47 9.02 31.45 50.36
CA SER A 47 9.39 31.39 48.93
C SER A 47 8.53 32.32 48.08
N CYS A 48 7.23 32.39 48.35
CA CYS A 48 6.32 33.35 47.71
C CYS A 48 6.75 34.80 47.97
N ARG A 49 7.09 35.11 49.22
CA ARG A 49 7.53 36.45 49.63
C ARG A 49 8.87 36.81 49.00
N ASP A 50 9.85 35.90 49.00
CA ASP A 50 11.17 36.14 48.39
C ASP A 50 11.06 36.39 46.87
N TRP A 51 10.27 35.56 46.18
CA TRP A 51 9.97 35.76 44.78
C TRP A 51 9.28 37.10 44.50
N PHE A 52 8.22 37.39 45.26
CA PHE A 52 7.41 38.58 45.04
C PHE A 52 8.24 39.86 45.24
N LEU A 53 9.02 39.92 46.32
CA LEU A 53 9.81 41.10 46.66
C LEU A 53 10.93 41.40 45.64
N ASN A 54 11.45 40.36 44.97
CA ASN A 54 12.56 40.49 44.03
C ASN A 54 12.14 40.45 42.55
N SER A 55 10.85 40.23 42.26
CA SER A 55 10.33 40.08 40.90
C SER A 55 10.36 41.37 40.08
N LEU A 56 10.31 42.52 40.74
CA LEU A 56 10.29 43.84 40.08
C LEU A 56 11.64 44.54 40.18
N PRO A 57 12.16 45.14 39.08
CA PRO A 57 13.37 45.94 39.12
C PRO A 57 13.24 47.10 40.13
N PRO A 58 14.34 47.52 40.78
CA PRO A 58 14.34 48.65 41.72
C PRO A 58 13.77 49.95 41.14
N GLY A 59 14.01 50.23 39.85
CA GLY A 59 13.40 51.38 39.15
C GLY A 59 11.87 51.30 39.09
N GLU A 60 11.32 50.12 38.82
CA GLU A 60 9.86 49.90 38.80
C GLU A 60 9.27 49.98 40.21
N VAL A 61 9.96 49.44 41.23
CA VAL A 61 9.52 49.58 42.63
C VAL A 61 9.46 51.05 43.04
N ASN A 62 10.48 51.85 42.70
CA ASN A 62 10.51 53.28 42.99
C ASN A 62 9.43 54.04 42.21
N ARG A 63 9.21 53.70 40.94
CA ARG A 63 8.13 54.26 40.12
C ARG A 63 6.77 53.98 40.74
N GLN A 64 6.52 52.76 41.22
CA GLN A 64 5.28 52.40 41.90
C GLN A 64 5.12 53.14 43.23
N ARG A 65 6.20 53.29 44.01
CA ARG A 65 6.19 54.09 45.26
C ARG A 65 5.93 55.58 45.04
N ALA A 66 6.38 56.13 43.90
CA ALA A 66 6.15 57.51 43.52
C ALA A 66 4.72 57.79 43.02
N ARG A 67 3.91 56.75 42.78
CA ARG A 67 2.52 56.92 42.33
C ARG A 67 1.63 57.44 43.45
N THR A 68 0.66 58.26 43.07
CA THR A 68 -0.41 58.66 43.97
C THR A 68 -1.27 57.47 44.36
N HIS A 69 -1.89 57.54 45.54
CA HIS A 69 -2.82 56.52 46.02
C HIS A 69 -3.92 56.19 44.99
N ASN A 70 -4.47 57.22 44.33
CA ASN A 70 -5.48 57.06 43.29
C ASN A 70 -4.92 56.32 42.05
N GLY A 71 -3.69 56.64 41.62
CA GLY A 71 -3.02 55.93 40.52
C GLY A 71 -2.73 54.46 40.81
N LEU A 72 -2.36 54.14 42.06
CA LEU A 72 -2.20 52.76 42.53
C LEU A 72 -3.54 52.01 42.54
N TYR A 73 -4.60 52.62 43.08
CA TYR A 73 -5.93 52.04 43.10
C TYR A 73 -6.47 51.78 41.70
N HIS A 74 -6.36 52.76 40.80
CA HIS A 74 -6.76 52.61 39.39
C HIS A 74 -6.00 51.47 38.70
N THR A 75 -4.67 51.40 38.87
CA THR A 75 -3.85 50.32 38.29
C THR A 75 -4.27 48.96 38.83
N TYR A 76 -4.51 48.87 40.14
CA TYR A 76 -4.97 47.65 40.78
C TYR A 76 -6.31 47.18 40.20
N VAL A 77 -7.30 48.08 40.08
CA VAL A 77 -8.62 47.77 39.54
C VAL A 77 -8.53 47.30 38.09
N VAL A 78 -7.80 48.03 37.24
CA VAL A 78 -7.63 47.66 35.82
C VAL A 78 -6.90 46.32 35.67
N SER A 79 -5.81 46.13 36.41
CA SER A 79 -5.05 44.89 36.40
C SER A 79 -5.92 43.71 36.82
N LYS A 80 -6.62 43.83 37.96
CA LYS A 80 -7.51 42.77 38.45
C LYS A 80 -8.64 42.47 37.47
N ALA A 81 -9.29 43.48 36.91
CA ALA A 81 -10.35 43.30 35.93
C ALA A 81 -9.85 42.55 34.69
N ASN A 82 -8.71 42.95 34.14
CA ASN A 82 -8.10 42.28 32.99
C ASN A 82 -7.70 40.84 33.30
N THR A 83 -7.06 40.59 34.44
CA THR A 83 -6.68 39.23 34.83
C THR A 83 -7.91 38.34 35.08
N HIS A 84 -8.97 38.87 35.69
CA HIS A 84 -10.22 38.13 35.87
C HIS A 84 -10.91 37.83 34.55
N ALA A 85 -10.98 38.79 33.63
CA ALA A 85 -11.55 38.58 32.30
C ALA A 85 -10.79 37.51 31.51
N ALA A 86 -9.45 37.59 31.48
CA ALA A 86 -8.60 36.59 30.83
C ALA A 86 -8.77 35.20 31.45
N ASN A 87 -8.69 35.09 32.78
CA ASN A 87 -8.88 33.81 33.46
C ASN A 87 -10.27 33.22 33.20
N HIS A 88 -11.32 34.04 33.19
CA HIS A 88 -12.67 33.60 32.87
C HIS A 88 -12.79 33.05 31.45
N GLN A 89 -12.16 33.71 30.47
CA GLN A 89 -12.13 33.25 29.09
C GLN A 89 -11.39 31.90 28.97
N ILE A 90 -10.21 31.77 29.58
CA ILE A 90 -9.45 30.52 29.61
C ILE A 90 -10.31 29.40 30.19
N VAL A 91 -10.97 29.63 31.33
CA VAL A 91 -11.83 28.61 31.97
C VAL A 91 -13.02 28.23 31.07
N ARG A 92 -13.61 29.18 30.36
CA ARG A 92 -14.70 28.89 29.40
C ARG A 92 -14.22 27.99 28.27
N GLU A 93 -13.13 28.37 27.62
CA GLU A 93 -12.54 27.58 26.52
C GLU A 93 -12.14 26.19 26.98
N TRP A 94 -11.50 26.07 28.15
CA TRP A 94 -11.18 24.79 28.75
C TRP A 94 -12.40 23.91 28.97
N ARG A 95 -13.50 24.46 29.49
CA ARG A 95 -14.76 23.70 29.66
C ARG A 95 -15.34 23.25 28.33
N THR A 96 -15.28 24.08 27.29
CA THR A 96 -15.71 23.71 25.94
C THR A 96 -14.85 22.56 25.39
N MET A 97 -13.52 22.69 25.47
CA MET A 97 -12.60 21.64 25.04
C MET A 97 -12.80 20.33 25.79
N VAL A 98 -13.09 20.37 27.09
CA VAL A 98 -13.40 19.15 27.88
C VAL A 98 -14.68 18.49 27.41
N ARG A 99 -15.72 19.25 27.04
CA ARG A 99 -16.96 18.68 26.49
C ARG A 99 -16.73 18.06 25.11
N GLU A 100 -16.00 18.74 24.24
CA GLU A 100 -15.69 18.26 22.89
C GLU A 100 -14.73 17.07 22.88
N ARG A 101 -13.94 16.89 23.95
CA ARG A 101 -13.01 15.76 24.10
C ARG A 101 -13.70 14.42 23.93
N GLU A 102 -14.83 14.21 24.58
CA GLU A 102 -15.54 12.93 24.49
C GLU A 102 -16.02 12.64 23.06
N GLU A 103 -16.49 13.67 22.35
CA GLU A 103 -16.93 13.53 20.96
C GLU A 103 -15.76 13.22 20.02
N TRP A 104 -14.62 13.88 20.24
CA TRP A 104 -13.36 13.61 19.55
C TRP A 104 -12.84 12.20 19.80
N GLU A 105 -12.88 11.73 21.05
CA GLU A 105 -12.49 10.36 21.41
C GLU A 105 -13.40 9.34 20.74
N ARG A 106 -14.73 9.53 20.77
CA ARG A 106 -15.68 8.68 20.03
C ARG A 106 -15.43 8.70 18.52
N HIS A 107 -15.09 9.85 17.94
CA HIS A 107 -14.76 9.96 16.52
C HIS A 107 -13.46 9.21 16.19
N ARG A 108 -12.41 9.39 17.00
CA ARG A 108 -11.14 8.65 16.88
C ARG A 108 -11.36 7.14 16.97
N GLU A 109 -12.18 6.67 17.90
CA GLU A 109 -12.51 5.24 18.02
C GLU A 109 -13.23 4.68 16.80
N ARG A 110 -14.12 5.46 16.16
CA ARG A 110 -14.77 5.05 14.91
C ARG A 110 -13.76 4.95 13.77
N LEU A 111 -12.87 5.93 13.63
CA LEU A 111 -11.80 5.88 12.63
C LEU A 111 -10.88 4.67 12.83
N LEU A 112 -10.48 4.38 14.08
CA LEU A 112 -9.65 3.20 14.38
C LEU A 112 -10.36 1.88 14.03
N ARG A 113 -11.67 1.79 14.25
CA ARG A 113 -12.48 0.64 13.81
C ARG A 113 -12.46 0.50 12.29
N HIS A 114 -12.71 1.59 11.56
CA HIS A 114 -12.67 1.57 10.09
C HIS A 114 -11.30 1.19 9.53
N VAL A 115 -10.20 1.68 10.13
CA VAL A 115 -8.83 1.28 9.74
C VAL A 115 -8.64 -0.22 9.94
N LYS A 116 -9.05 -0.75 11.10
CA LYS A 116 -8.92 -2.19 11.40
C LYS A 116 -9.75 -3.05 10.43
N ASP A 117 -10.95 -2.62 10.08
CA ASP A 117 -11.81 -3.35 9.15
C ASP A 117 -11.27 -3.28 7.71
N PHE A 118 -10.69 -2.14 7.32
CA PHE A 118 -10.01 -1.98 6.04
C PHE A 118 -8.78 -2.89 5.93
N GLU A 119 -7.95 -2.95 6.97
CA GLU A 119 -6.78 -3.83 7.01
C GLU A 119 -7.17 -5.32 6.88
N LYS A 120 -8.25 -5.74 7.55
CA LYS A 120 -8.79 -7.09 7.39
C LYS A 120 -9.29 -7.36 5.97
N SER A 121 -10.06 -6.43 5.40
CA SER A 121 -10.57 -6.57 4.03
C SER A 121 -9.43 -6.61 3.01
N LYS A 122 -8.37 -5.83 3.23
CA LYS A 122 -7.18 -5.83 2.39
C LYS A 122 -6.46 -7.19 2.46
N ALA A 123 -6.25 -7.72 3.65
CA ALA A 123 -5.64 -9.04 3.82
C ALA A 123 -6.45 -10.15 3.13
N ALA A 124 -7.78 -10.16 3.33
CA ALA A 124 -8.67 -11.12 2.65
C ALA A 124 -8.62 -10.98 1.12
N PHE A 125 -8.55 -9.74 0.61
CA PHE A 125 -8.42 -9.49 -0.82
C PHE A 125 -7.08 -10.01 -1.38
N ASP A 126 -5.98 -9.80 -0.66
CA ASP A 126 -4.66 -10.29 -1.06
C ASP A 126 -4.62 -11.83 -1.06
N GLU A 127 -5.28 -12.49 -0.10
CA GLU A 127 -5.45 -13.95 -0.08
C GLU A 127 -6.26 -14.47 -1.28
N GLU A 128 -7.41 -13.86 -1.58
CA GLU A 128 -8.24 -14.23 -2.72
C GLU A 128 -7.51 -14.00 -4.05
N LYS A 129 -6.75 -12.90 -4.16
CA LYS A 129 -5.91 -12.64 -5.32
C LYS A 129 -4.83 -13.72 -5.50
N ALA A 130 -4.22 -14.18 -4.42
CA ALA A 130 -3.22 -15.25 -4.47
C ALA A 130 -3.84 -16.59 -4.92
N LYS A 131 -5.03 -16.93 -4.42
CA LYS A 131 -5.79 -18.12 -4.86
C LYS A 131 -6.13 -18.03 -6.35
N PHE A 132 -6.66 -16.90 -6.79
CA PHE A 132 -7.01 -16.67 -8.20
C PHE A 132 -5.81 -16.85 -9.14
N GLU A 133 -4.64 -16.30 -8.80
CA GLU A 133 -3.43 -16.48 -9.60
C GLU A 133 -2.92 -17.93 -9.62
N SER A 134 -3.09 -18.67 -8.51
CA SER A 134 -2.78 -20.10 -8.45
C SER A 134 -3.69 -20.90 -9.38
N ASP A 135 -4.99 -20.66 -9.29
CA ASP A 135 -5.99 -21.36 -10.10
C ASP A 135 -5.78 -21.05 -11.59
N ARG A 136 -5.57 -19.78 -11.94
CA ARG A 136 -5.25 -19.34 -13.31
C ARG A 136 -4.04 -20.10 -13.88
N LYS A 137 -2.95 -20.20 -13.12
CA LYS A 137 -1.76 -20.94 -13.57
C LYS A 137 -2.05 -22.44 -13.75
N SER A 138 -2.85 -23.03 -12.87
CA SER A 138 -3.24 -24.44 -12.97
C SER A 138 -4.09 -24.71 -14.22
N GLU A 139 -5.03 -23.82 -14.54
CA GLU A 139 -5.83 -23.89 -15.75
C GLU A 139 -4.98 -23.71 -17.01
N GLU A 140 -4.05 -22.75 -17.00
CA GLU A 140 -3.10 -22.53 -18.10
C GLU A 140 -2.25 -23.77 -18.36
N TRP A 141 -1.69 -24.39 -17.32
CA TRP A 141 -0.93 -25.64 -17.45
C TRP A 141 -1.79 -26.79 -17.96
N GLY A 142 -3.04 -26.89 -17.51
CA GLY A 142 -4.00 -27.88 -18.01
C GLY A 142 -4.28 -27.68 -19.51
N ARG A 143 -4.49 -26.43 -19.93
CA ARG A 143 -4.73 -26.07 -21.33
C ARG A 143 -3.53 -26.38 -22.22
N GLU A 144 -2.33 -26.03 -21.80
CA GLU A 144 -1.09 -26.35 -22.51
C GLU A 144 -0.90 -27.86 -22.65
N GLY A 145 -1.16 -28.62 -21.58
CA GLY A 145 -1.11 -30.08 -21.61
C GLY A 145 -2.10 -30.70 -22.62
N LEU A 146 -3.33 -30.16 -22.71
CA LEU A 146 -4.31 -30.60 -23.70
C LEU A 146 -3.92 -30.21 -25.14
N GLN A 147 -3.39 -29.00 -25.34
CA GLN A 147 -2.88 -28.59 -26.66
C GLN A 147 -1.74 -29.48 -27.13
N GLY A 148 -0.83 -29.88 -26.23
CA GLY A 148 0.24 -30.83 -26.55
C GLY A 148 -0.30 -32.19 -26.99
N LYS A 149 -1.27 -32.75 -26.26
CA LYS A 149 -1.93 -34.02 -26.62
C LYS A 149 -2.66 -33.93 -27.96
N LEU A 150 -3.36 -32.82 -28.21
CA LEU A 150 -4.03 -32.58 -29.49
C LEU A 150 -3.04 -32.59 -30.65
N ARG A 151 -1.93 -31.87 -30.51
CA ARG A 151 -0.88 -31.81 -31.55
C ARG A 151 -0.29 -33.19 -31.85
N VAL A 152 -0.01 -33.99 -30.81
CA VAL A 152 0.47 -35.37 -30.99
C VAL A 152 -0.57 -36.23 -31.72
N ALA A 153 -1.86 -36.11 -31.37
CA ALA A 153 -2.92 -36.84 -32.04
C ALA A 153 -3.07 -36.42 -33.51
N GLU A 154 -2.97 -35.12 -33.81
CA GLU A 154 -2.98 -34.60 -35.19
C GLU A 154 -1.80 -35.12 -36.01
N GLU A 155 -0.60 -35.18 -35.44
CA GLU A 155 0.59 -35.73 -36.11
C GLU A 155 0.44 -37.23 -36.40
N LEU A 156 -0.09 -38.00 -35.45
CA LEU A 156 -0.38 -39.43 -35.66
C LEU A 156 -1.43 -39.62 -36.75
N LEU A 157 -2.52 -38.86 -36.70
CA LEU A 157 -3.59 -38.91 -37.69
C LEU A 157 -3.08 -38.51 -39.08
N ALA A 158 -2.18 -37.53 -39.18
CA ALA A 158 -1.53 -37.15 -40.43
C ALA A 158 -0.65 -38.28 -40.99
N LYS A 159 0.13 -38.96 -40.12
CA LYS A 159 0.95 -40.13 -40.51
C LYS A 159 0.09 -41.28 -41.00
N GLU A 160 -0.95 -41.65 -40.24
CA GLU A 160 -1.88 -42.72 -40.62
C GLU A 160 -2.56 -42.41 -41.94
N ARG A 161 -3.03 -41.17 -42.17
CA ARG A 161 -3.61 -40.75 -43.46
C ARG A 161 -2.61 -40.88 -44.61
N ALA A 162 -1.34 -40.53 -44.39
CA ALA A 162 -0.30 -40.67 -45.41
C ALA A 162 -0.02 -42.15 -45.73
N ASP A 163 0.06 -43.00 -44.71
CA ASP A 163 0.30 -44.43 -44.88
C ASP A 163 -0.89 -45.14 -45.53
N TRP A 164 -2.12 -44.78 -45.15
CA TRP A 164 -3.33 -45.24 -45.83
C TRP A 164 -3.35 -44.91 -47.31
N LYS A 165 -2.99 -43.67 -47.69
CA LYS A 165 -2.89 -43.28 -49.10
C LYS A 165 -1.89 -44.15 -49.87
N LYS A 166 -0.70 -44.41 -49.30
CA LYS A 166 0.31 -45.28 -49.91
C LYS A 166 -0.20 -46.73 -50.07
N ILE A 167 -0.94 -47.24 -49.10
CA ILE A 167 -1.54 -48.58 -49.18
C ILE A 167 -2.57 -48.62 -50.32
N CYS A 168 -3.48 -47.65 -50.38
CA CYS A 168 -4.46 -47.54 -51.45
C CYS A 168 -3.80 -47.45 -52.84
N GLU A 169 -2.75 -46.65 -52.98
CA GLU A 169 -1.99 -46.55 -54.24
C GLU A 169 -1.39 -47.89 -54.66
N LYS A 170 -0.73 -48.59 -53.73
CA LYS A 170 -0.17 -49.93 -53.98
C LYS A 170 -1.23 -50.94 -54.37
N ASP A 171 -2.37 -50.93 -53.68
CA ASP A 171 -3.45 -51.88 -53.96
C ASP A 171 -4.11 -51.59 -55.32
N ASN A 172 -4.30 -50.32 -55.65
CA ASN A 172 -4.80 -49.91 -56.95
C ASN A 172 -3.85 -50.34 -58.08
N GLN A 173 -2.53 -50.17 -57.91
CA GLN A 173 -1.53 -50.68 -58.86
C GLN A 173 -1.61 -52.20 -59.03
N ARG A 174 -1.77 -52.95 -57.94
CA ARG A 174 -1.95 -54.42 -58.00
C ARG A 174 -3.21 -54.78 -58.79
N MET A 175 -4.33 -54.13 -58.51
CA MET A 175 -5.59 -54.35 -59.23
C MET A 175 -5.45 -54.04 -60.74
N TYR A 176 -4.80 -52.94 -61.11
CA TYR A 176 -4.53 -52.65 -62.52
C TYR A 176 -3.66 -53.72 -63.18
N SER A 177 -2.61 -54.19 -62.50
CA SER A 177 -1.75 -55.26 -63.02
C SER A 177 -2.49 -56.59 -63.18
N ALA A 178 -3.40 -56.92 -62.24
CA ALA A 178 -4.22 -58.12 -62.32
C ALA A 178 -5.24 -58.03 -63.47
N ARG A 179 -5.89 -56.87 -63.65
CA ARG A 179 -6.78 -56.61 -64.79
C ARG A 179 -6.05 -56.75 -66.12
N ALA A 180 -4.86 -56.18 -66.25
CA ALA A 180 -4.05 -56.31 -67.46
C ALA A 180 -3.73 -57.78 -67.78
N LYS A 181 -3.35 -58.58 -66.77
CA LYS A 181 -3.14 -60.02 -66.93
C LYS A 181 -4.40 -60.79 -67.31
N ILE A 182 -5.55 -60.44 -66.73
CA ILE A 182 -6.84 -61.05 -67.10
C ILE A 182 -7.13 -60.78 -68.57
N THR A 183 -7.00 -59.53 -69.03
CA THR A 183 -7.22 -59.18 -70.44
C THR A 183 -6.24 -59.87 -71.38
N GLU A 184 -4.97 -60.01 -70.99
CA GLU A 184 -3.97 -60.77 -71.76
C GLU A 184 -4.36 -62.26 -71.87
N LEU A 185 -4.72 -62.90 -70.75
CA LEU A 185 -5.16 -64.29 -70.73
C LEU A 185 -6.46 -64.49 -71.52
N GLU A 186 -7.41 -63.56 -71.44
CA GLU A 186 -8.64 -63.57 -72.24
C GLU A 186 -8.32 -63.53 -73.74
N GLY A 187 -7.35 -62.69 -74.16
CA GLY A 187 -6.85 -62.64 -75.53
C GLY A 187 -6.22 -63.96 -75.98
N GLN A 188 -5.34 -64.55 -75.15
CA GLN A 188 -4.73 -65.85 -75.43
C GLN A 188 -5.78 -66.97 -75.54
N VAL A 189 -6.80 -66.97 -74.67
CA VAL A 189 -7.92 -67.92 -74.72
C VAL A 189 -8.73 -67.74 -76.01
N ALA A 190 -8.99 -66.51 -76.44
CA ALA A 190 -9.70 -66.25 -77.69
C ALA A 190 -8.89 -66.73 -78.92
N GLU A 191 -7.58 -66.49 -78.93
CA GLU A 191 -6.69 -66.96 -80.00
C GLU A 191 -6.61 -68.49 -80.05
N LEU A 192 -6.47 -69.15 -78.89
CA LEU A 192 -6.48 -70.61 -78.79
C LEU A 192 -7.83 -71.20 -79.23
N LYS A 193 -8.95 -70.57 -78.86
CA LYS A 193 -10.28 -70.98 -79.33
C LYS A 193 -10.38 -70.88 -80.85
N GLY A 194 -9.93 -69.78 -81.45
CA GLY A 194 -9.89 -69.63 -82.91
C GLY A 194 -9.08 -70.73 -83.58
N LYS A 195 -7.88 -71.06 -83.06
CA LYS A 195 -7.05 -72.17 -83.58
C LYS A 195 -7.75 -73.53 -83.47
N VAL A 196 -8.46 -73.79 -82.37
CA VAL A 196 -9.23 -75.04 -82.20
C VAL A 196 -10.40 -75.11 -83.18
N GLU A 197 -11.11 -74.00 -83.39
CA GLU A 197 -12.20 -73.90 -84.37
C GLU A 197 -11.67 -74.10 -85.80
N ASP A 198 -10.52 -73.50 -86.15
CA ASP A 198 -9.84 -73.69 -87.44
C ASP A 198 -9.37 -75.15 -87.63
N GLU A 199 -8.81 -75.79 -86.59
CA GLU A 199 -8.41 -77.20 -86.63
C GLU A 199 -9.63 -78.15 -86.71
N GLN A 200 -10.75 -77.81 -86.06
CA GLN A 200 -12.00 -78.54 -86.17
C GLN A 200 -12.60 -78.40 -87.56
N ALA A 201 -12.65 -77.19 -88.12
CA ALA A 201 -13.07 -76.94 -89.50
C ALA A 201 -12.16 -77.65 -90.50
N ALA A 202 -10.85 -77.74 -90.25
CA ALA A 202 -9.91 -78.49 -91.09
C ALA A 202 -10.12 -80.01 -90.99
N LYS A 203 -10.48 -80.55 -89.82
CA LYS A 203 -10.85 -81.97 -89.65
C LYS A 203 -12.19 -82.30 -90.31
N GLU A 204 -13.19 -81.44 -90.17
CA GLU A 204 -14.47 -81.56 -90.87
C GLU A 204 -14.29 -81.45 -92.40
N HIS A 205 -13.40 -80.57 -92.88
CA HIS A 205 -13.02 -80.51 -94.29
C HIS A 205 -12.22 -81.75 -94.77
N ALA A 206 -11.42 -82.37 -93.90
CA ALA A 206 -10.68 -83.60 -94.21
C ALA A 206 -11.55 -84.87 -94.15
N GLU A 207 -12.64 -84.86 -93.38
CA GLU A 207 -13.67 -85.93 -93.40
C GLU A 207 -14.62 -85.82 -94.60
N VAL A 208 -14.67 -84.68 -95.30
CA VAL A 208 -15.56 -84.45 -96.45
C VAL A 208 -14.94 -84.84 -97.81
N LEU A 209 -13.66 -85.21 -97.93
CA LEU A 209 -13.08 -85.71 -99.20
C LEU A 209 -11.87 -86.67 -98.97
N PRO A 210 -11.74 -87.84 -99.66
CA PRO A 210 -12.63 -88.47 -100.64
C PRO A 210 -12.95 -89.97 -100.42
N LEU A 211 -14.11 -90.41 -100.91
CA LEU A 211 -14.23 -91.37 -102.03
C LEU A 211 -15.44 -90.98 -102.88
#